data_AF-A0A1R3KE50-F1
#
_entry.id   AF-A0A1R3KE50-F1
#
_cell.length_a   1.000
_cell.length_b   1.000
_cell.length_c   1.000
_cell.angle_alpha   90.00
_cell.angle_beta   90.00
_cell.angle_gamma   90.00
#
_symmetry.space_group_name_H-M   'P 1'
#
loop_
_entity.id
_entity.type
_entity.pdbx_description
1 polymer ?
#
loop_
_entity_poly.entity_id
_entity_poly.type
_entity_poly.pdbx_seq_one_letter_code
_entity_poly.pdbx_strand_id
1 'polypeptide(L)'
;MAPTHLCLVSFATIFLCVFSLSPLPTTFAATTIPRKPIVPEAKVPLPKASKLVEKICNNDYIVNHKFCLKVLSNPEAAAAKKGNKLTKVVTKMAASNAQKTLNIITQMASHGLPKELGVLKSCMNDYIHATRSFGMVPDKMVQDRITANYDIRFVSTDALHCDIAIAAA
;
A
#
# COMPACT_ATOMS: atom_id res chain seq x y z
N MET A 1 -24.36 -24.12 -0.23
CA MET A 1 -24.52 -22.65 -0.40
C MET A 1 -23.48 -21.96 0.49
N ALA A 2 -22.44 -21.36 -0.09
CA ALA A 2 -21.49 -20.57 0.69
C ALA A 2 -22.14 -19.24 1.11
N PRO A 3 -21.94 -18.73 2.34
CA PRO A 3 -22.67 -17.58 2.85
C PRO A 3 -22.20 -16.32 2.12
N THR A 4 -23.15 -15.59 1.55
CA THR A 4 -22.99 -14.41 0.68
C THR A 4 -22.30 -13.20 1.33
N HIS A 5 -21.98 -13.25 2.63
CA HIS A 5 -21.26 -12.24 3.41
C HIS A 5 -19.77 -12.57 3.70
N LEU A 6 -19.30 -13.81 3.48
CA LEU A 6 -17.91 -14.24 3.70
C LEU A 6 -16.89 -13.69 2.67
N CYS A 7 -17.37 -12.88 1.71
CA CYS A 7 -16.71 -12.55 0.44
C CYS A 7 -16.70 -11.03 0.10
N LEU A 8 -17.39 -10.20 0.89
CA LEU A 8 -17.63 -8.77 0.58
C LEU A 8 -16.70 -7.80 1.33
N VAL A 9 -15.89 -8.35 2.22
CA VAL A 9 -15.37 -7.72 3.44
C VAL A 9 -13.98 -8.24 3.73
N SER A 10 -13.75 -9.54 3.47
CA SER A 10 -12.45 -10.24 3.35
C SER A 10 -11.53 -9.64 2.28
N PHE A 11 -11.96 -8.50 1.73
CA PHE A 11 -11.62 -7.82 0.49
C PHE A 11 -11.48 -6.30 0.56
N ALA A 12 -11.89 -5.63 1.63
CA ALA A 12 -11.40 -4.27 1.86
C ALA A 12 -9.90 -4.26 2.28
N THR A 13 -9.21 -5.26 1.76
CA THR A 13 -8.44 -6.29 2.43
C THR A 13 -7.48 -6.74 1.36
N ILE A 14 -6.24 -6.98 1.70
CA ILE A 14 -5.60 -6.80 2.99
C ILE A 14 -5.66 -5.31 3.34
N PHE A 15 -5.85 -4.93 4.61
CA PHE A 15 -6.58 -3.67 4.86
C PHE A 15 -5.82 -2.46 4.35
N LEU A 16 -6.32 -1.93 3.23
CA LEU A 16 -5.64 -0.91 2.47
C LEU A 16 -4.22 -1.36 2.03
N CYS A 17 -4.02 -2.66 1.84
CA CYS A 17 -2.86 -3.51 1.56
C CYS A 17 -1.51 -2.97 2.04
N VAL A 18 -1.58 -2.33 3.20
CA VAL A 18 -0.56 -1.48 3.78
C VAL A 18 -0.48 -0.15 2.99
N PHE A 19 -1.38 0.77 3.31
CA PHE A 19 -1.70 2.06 2.66
C PHE A 19 -0.65 3.13 2.92
N SER A 20 0.51 2.62 3.20
CA SER A 20 1.23 2.77 4.45
C SER A 20 2.49 1.94 4.35
N LEU A 21 2.81 1.32 3.20
CA LEU A 21 4.14 0.77 2.92
C LEU A 21 5.08 1.96 2.88
N SER A 22 5.32 2.54 4.06
CA SER A 22 5.51 3.96 4.30
C SER A 22 6.78 4.42 3.59
N PRO A 23 6.90 5.70 3.20
CA PRO A 23 8.25 6.26 3.08
C PRO A 23 8.86 6.06 4.47
N LEU A 24 10.09 5.58 4.62
CA LEU A 24 10.72 5.41 5.93
C LEU A 24 10.25 6.45 6.97
N PRO A 25 10.00 6.05 8.25
CA PRO A 25 9.69 7.01 9.28
C PRO A 25 10.68 8.17 9.17
N THR A 26 10.14 9.37 9.18
CA THR A 26 10.82 10.64 8.87
C THR A 26 12.10 10.87 9.68
N THR A 27 12.39 10.02 10.65
CA THR A 27 13.58 10.02 11.49
C THR A 27 14.81 9.38 10.82
N PHE A 28 14.71 8.30 10.03
CA PHE A 28 15.90 7.70 9.39
C PHE A 28 16.35 8.44 8.13
N ALA A 29 15.40 8.92 7.31
CA ALA A 29 15.73 9.75 6.15
C ALA A 29 16.21 11.17 6.50
N ALA A 30 16.09 11.57 7.78
CA ALA A 30 16.56 12.87 8.25
C ALA A 30 18.04 12.88 8.65
N THR A 31 18.64 11.72 8.94
CA THR A 31 20.02 11.65 9.42
C THR A 31 21.06 11.47 8.31
N THR A 32 20.65 11.08 7.09
CA THR A 32 21.61 10.75 6.01
C THR A 32 21.39 11.48 4.68
N ILE A 33 20.26 12.18 4.46
CA ILE A 33 20.00 12.88 3.18
C ILE A 33 19.52 14.31 3.42
N PRO A 34 20.18 15.35 2.87
CA PRO A 34 19.66 16.71 2.89
C PRO A 34 18.38 16.80 2.03
N ARG A 35 17.22 16.92 2.68
CA ARG A 35 15.95 17.14 2.00
C ARG A 35 15.84 18.59 1.53
N LYS A 36 15.89 18.81 0.22
CA LYS A 36 15.26 19.99 -0.38
C LYS A 36 13.73 19.75 -0.36
N PRO A 37 12.89 20.68 0.14
CA PRO A 37 11.45 20.53 0.12
C PRO A 37 10.97 20.50 -1.34
N ILE A 38 10.45 19.36 -1.79
CA ILE A 38 9.86 19.24 -3.13
C ILE A 38 8.36 19.52 -2.98
N VAL A 39 7.98 20.70 -3.50
CA VAL A 39 6.62 21.18 -3.81
C VAL A 39 5.80 21.74 -2.64
N PRO A 40 5.26 22.98 -2.74
CA PRO A 40 4.25 23.49 -1.83
C PRO A 40 2.99 22.62 -1.91
N GLU A 41 2.48 22.11 -0.78
CA GLU A 41 1.13 21.55 -0.71
C GLU A 41 0.11 22.62 -1.15
N ALA A 42 -0.32 22.56 -2.40
CA ALA A 42 -1.49 23.31 -2.84
C ALA A 42 -2.70 22.74 -2.07
N LYS A 43 -3.41 23.60 -1.32
CA LYS A 43 -4.65 23.26 -0.61
C LYS A 43 -5.80 23.03 -1.59
N VAL A 44 -5.72 21.97 -2.39
CA VAL A 44 -6.84 21.51 -3.20
C VAL A 44 -7.83 20.81 -2.26
N PRO A 45 -9.13 21.20 -2.23
CA PRO A 45 -10.12 20.50 -1.43
C PRO A 45 -10.15 19.01 -1.81
N LEU A 46 -9.97 18.12 -0.83
CA LEU A 46 -10.06 16.69 -1.07
C LEU A 46 -11.50 16.33 -1.49
N PRO A 47 -11.68 15.48 -2.52
CA PRO A 47 -12.98 14.95 -2.88
C PRO A 47 -13.66 14.27 -1.67
N LYS A 48 -14.97 14.46 -1.55
CA LYS A 48 -15.77 13.74 -0.56
C LYS A 48 -15.74 12.24 -0.85
N ALA A 49 -15.53 11.44 0.18
CA ALA A 49 -15.57 9.98 0.07
C ALA A 49 -16.94 9.51 -0.46
N SER A 50 -16.94 8.43 -1.25
CA SER A 50 -18.20 7.82 -1.70
C SER A 50 -18.82 6.99 -0.57
N LYS A 51 -20.13 6.73 -0.62
CA LYS A 51 -20.81 5.84 0.35
C LYS A 51 -20.17 4.45 0.43
N LEU A 52 -19.61 3.95 -0.68
CA LEU A 52 -18.90 2.68 -0.71
C LEU A 52 -17.59 2.76 0.09
N VAL A 53 -16.81 3.83 -0.12
CA VAL A 53 -15.58 4.10 0.62
C VAL A 53 -15.89 4.29 2.11
N GLU A 54 -16.92 5.06 2.47
CA GLU A 54 -17.36 5.24 3.85
C GLU A 54 -17.75 3.91 4.49
N LYS A 55 -18.57 3.09 3.80
CA LYS A 55 -18.97 1.76 4.30
C LYS A 55 -17.77 0.84 4.51
N ILE A 56 -16.77 0.90 3.63
CA ILE A 56 -15.57 0.08 3.73
C ILE A 56 -14.67 0.57 4.85
N CYS A 57 -14.37 1.86 4.90
CA CYS A 57 -13.42 2.45 5.85
C CYS A 57 -13.94 2.52 7.28
N ASN A 58 -15.25 2.46 7.48
CA ASN A 58 -15.88 2.45 8.80
C ASN A 58 -16.26 1.05 9.28
N ASN A 59 -15.79 0.00 8.62
CA ASN A 59 -16.05 -1.37 9.06
C ASN A 59 -15.10 -1.78 10.21
N ASP A 60 -15.53 -2.69 11.08
CA ASP A 60 -14.87 -2.98 12.36
C ASP A 60 -13.48 -3.63 12.20
N TYR A 61 -13.18 -4.21 11.03
CA TYR A 61 -11.89 -4.81 10.73
C TYR A 61 -10.87 -3.80 10.15
N ILE A 62 -11.18 -2.50 10.15
CA ILE A 62 -10.32 -1.41 9.68
C ILE A 62 -9.70 -0.82 10.94
N VAL A 63 -8.38 -0.88 11.11
CA VAL A 63 -7.80 -0.30 12.33
C VAL A 63 -7.74 1.24 12.25
N ASN A 64 -7.41 1.79 11.07
CA ASN A 64 -7.22 3.22 10.89
C ASN A 64 -8.23 3.82 9.90
N HIS A 65 -9.43 4.10 10.39
CA HIS A 65 -10.55 4.63 9.59
C HIS A 65 -10.19 5.98 8.95
N LYS A 66 -9.57 6.88 9.73
CA LYS A 66 -9.17 8.22 9.26
C LYS A 66 -8.17 8.13 8.11
N PHE A 67 -7.19 7.23 8.22
CA PHE A 67 -6.21 7.00 7.17
C PHE A 67 -6.84 6.39 5.92
N CYS A 68 -7.71 5.39 6.11
CA CYS A 68 -8.49 4.79 5.04
C CYS A 68 -9.22 5.85 4.21
N LEU A 69 -9.98 6.71 4.91
CA LEU A 69 -10.73 7.79 4.28
C LEU A 69 -9.79 8.77 3.59
N LYS A 70 -8.69 9.18 4.24
CA LYS A 70 -7.72 10.14 3.68
C LYS A 70 -7.15 9.65 2.34
N VAL A 71 -6.71 8.41 2.27
CA VAL A 71 -6.07 7.89 1.03
C VAL A 71 -7.11 7.58 -0.05
N LEU A 72 -8.33 7.17 0.33
CA LEU A 72 -9.43 6.96 -0.63
C LEU A 72 -10.21 8.24 -0.98
N SER A 73 -9.88 9.38 -0.37
CA SER A 73 -10.37 10.70 -0.76
C SER A 73 -9.64 11.19 -2.02
N ASN A 74 -9.80 10.46 -3.12
CA ASN A 74 -9.29 10.80 -4.44
C ASN A 74 -10.39 10.60 -5.52
N PRO A 75 -10.31 11.26 -6.69
CA PRO A 75 -11.37 11.20 -7.70
C PRO A 75 -11.65 9.79 -8.22
N GLU A 76 -10.62 8.96 -8.36
CA GLU A 76 -10.72 7.60 -8.91
C GLU A 76 -11.48 6.67 -7.96
N ALA A 77 -11.17 6.73 -6.66
CA ALA A 77 -11.86 6.00 -5.61
C ALA A 77 -13.29 6.51 -5.38
N ALA A 78 -13.51 7.84 -5.45
CA ALA A 78 -14.83 8.43 -5.35
C ALA A 78 -15.76 8.00 -6.51
N ALA A 79 -15.21 7.82 -7.71
CA ALA A 79 -15.94 7.35 -8.88
C ALA A 79 -16.26 5.84 -8.86
N ALA A 80 -15.63 5.06 -7.96
CA ALA A 80 -15.83 3.61 -7.89
C ALA A 80 -17.20 3.25 -7.26
N LYS A 81 -18.16 2.87 -8.11
CA LYS A 81 -19.53 2.50 -7.68
C LYS A 81 -19.67 1.06 -7.16
N LYS A 82 -18.67 0.20 -7.37
CA LYS A 82 -18.71 -1.24 -7.04
C LYS A 82 -17.38 -1.69 -6.43
N GLY A 83 -17.43 -2.71 -5.58
CA GLY A 83 -16.26 -3.26 -4.87
C GLY A 83 -15.11 -3.61 -5.80
N ASN A 84 -15.36 -4.30 -6.92
CA ASN A 84 -14.32 -4.65 -7.89
C ASN A 84 -13.61 -3.45 -8.54
N LYS A 85 -14.35 -2.36 -8.83
CA LYS A 85 -13.76 -1.12 -9.35
C LYS A 85 -12.90 -0.44 -8.30
N LEU A 86 -13.35 -0.43 -7.04
CA LEU A 86 -12.58 0.11 -5.94
C LEU A 86 -11.32 -0.71 -5.66
N THR A 87 -11.40 -2.05 -5.72
CA THR A 87 -10.23 -2.90 -5.57
C THR A 87 -9.19 -2.63 -6.65
N LYS A 88 -9.60 -2.43 -7.91
CA LYS A 88 -8.68 -2.04 -9.00
C LYS A 88 -7.97 -0.71 -8.73
N VAL A 89 -8.67 0.27 -8.14
CA VAL A 89 -8.06 1.55 -7.76
C VAL A 89 -7.04 1.33 -6.65
N VAL A 90 -7.41 0.61 -5.58
CA VAL A 90 -6.55 0.33 -4.43
C VAL A 90 -5.27 -0.41 -4.83
N THR A 91 -5.36 -1.44 -5.67
CA THR A 91 -4.19 -2.24 -6.06
C THR A 91 -3.24 -1.47 -6.99
N LYS A 92 -3.78 -0.62 -7.87
CA LYS A 92 -2.96 0.30 -8.69
C LYS A 92 -2.19 1.30 -7.81
N MET A 93 -2.85 1.85 -6.78
CA MET A 93 -2.20 2.73 -5.82
C MET A 93 -1.10 2.00 -5.04
N ALA A 94 -1.36 0.77 -4.59
CA ALA A 94 -0.38 -0.06 -3.88
C ALA A 94 0.87 -0.34 -4.75
N ALA A 95 0.69 -0.73 -6.02
CA ALA A 95 1.80 -0.95 -6.94
C ALA A 95 2.64 0.33 -7.17
N SER A 96 1.99 1.48 -7.34
CA SER A 96 2.70 2.76 -7.52
C SER A 96 3.51 3.15 -6.28
N ASN A 97 2.98 2.94 -5.08
CA ASN A 97 3.70 3.22 -3.84
C ASN A 97 4.84 2.23 -3.62
N ALA A 98 4.65 0.95 -3.88
CA ALA A 98 5.72 -0.05 -3.80
C ALA A 98 6.91 0.31 -4.71
N GLN A 99 6.65 0.78 -5.93
CA GLN A 99 7.70 1.24 -6.84
C GLN A 99 8.44 2.48 -6.32
N LYS A 100 7.74 3.43 -5.69
CA LYS A 100 8.38 4.61 -5.07
C LYS A 100 9.28 4.20 -3.91
N THR A 101 8.81 3.30 -3.05
CA THR A 101 9.61 2.80 -1.92
C THR A 101 10.83 2.01 -2.39
N LEU A 102 10.69 1.19 -3.44
CA LEU A 102 11.84 0.54 -4.09
C LEU A 102 12.91 1.53 -4.53
N ASN A 103 12.51 2.65 -5.16
CA ASN A 103 13.45 3.69 -5.59
C ASN A 103 14.16 4.33 -4.39
N ILE A 104 13.45 4.58 -3.29
CA ILE A 104 14.04 5.12 -2.05
C ILE A 104 15.06 4.13 -1.46
N ILE A 105 14.69 2.85 -1.33
CA ILE A 105 15.60 1.81 -0.80
C ILE A 105 16.82 1.65 -1.70
N THR A 106 16.66 1.74 -3.01
CA THR A 106 17.77 1.69 -3.97
C THR A 106 18.74 2.86 -3.76
N GLN A 107 18.22 4.07 -3.55
CA GLN A 107 19.04 5.25 -3.21
C GLN A 107 19.70 5.11 -1.84
N MET A 108 19.02 4.55 -0.85
CA MET A 108 19.64 4.26 0.44
C MET A 108 20.79 3.26 0.29
N ALA A 109 20.61 2.20 -0.51
CA ALA A 109 21.64 1.18 -0.71
C ALA A 109 22.89 1.72 -1.43
N SER A 110 22.77 2.75 -2.28
CA SER A 110 23.93 3.39 -2.92
C SER A 110 24.76 4.25 -1.98
N HIS A 111 24.22 4.61 -0.80
CA HIS A 111 24.89 5.46 0.19
C HIS A 111 24.96 4.84 1.60
N GLY A 112 24.46 3.61 1.77
CA GLY A 112 24.26 2.96 3.07
C GLY A 112 25.54 2.44 3.70
N LEU A 113 25.53 2.31 5.04
CA LEU A 113 26.64 1.69 5.75
C LEU A 113 26.69 0.18 5.48
N PRO A 114 27.86 -0.47 5.54
CA PRO A 114 27.99 -1.91 5.28
C PRO A 114 27.03 -2.79 6.11
N LYS A 115 26.73 -2.37 7.36
CA LYS A 115 25.80 -3.07 8.27
C LYS A 115 24.34 -3.07 7.80
N GLU A 116 23.92 -2.06 7.04
CA GLU A 116 22.54 -1.89 6.56
C GLU A 116 22.33 -2.53 5.17
N LEU A 117 23.41 -2.75 4.41
CA LEU A 117 23.34 -3.16 3.01
C LEU A 117 22.65 -4.52 2.81
N GLY A 118 22.80 -5.45 3.77
CA GLY A 118 22.13 -6.75 3.73
C GLY A 118 20.60 -6.61 3.82
N VAL A 119 20.14 -5.80 4.78
CA VAL A 119 18.71 -5.51 4.98
C VAL A 119 18.14 -4.79 3.76
N LEU A 120 18.82 -3.76 3.26
CA LEU A 120 18.37 -2.98 2.10
C LEU A 120 18.24 -3.85 0.84
N LYS A 121 19.17 -4.78 0.59
CA LYS A 121 19.07 -5.70 -0.55
C LYS A 121 17.90 -6.68 -0.44
N SER A 122 17.63 -7.21 0.76
CA SER A 122 16.46 -8.07 0.99
C SER A 122 15.17 -7.29 0.69
N CYS A 123 15.07 -6.11 1.27
CA CYS A 123 13.97 -5.16 1.06
C CYS A 123 13.73 -4.79 -0.40
N MET A 124 14.79 -4.60 -1.20
CA MET A 124 14.64 -4.37 -2.65
C MET A 124 13.91 -5.51 -3.34
N ASN A 125 14.24 -6.77 -3.01
CA ASN A 125 13.57 -7.93 -3.60
C ASN A 125 12.09 -8.00 -3.20
N ASP A 126 11.79 -7.72 -1.93
CA ASP A 126 10.41 -7.69 -1.42
C ASP A 126 9.57 -6.64 -2.15
N TYR A 127 10.11 -5.44 -2.38
CA TYR A 127 9.41 -4.38 -3.11
C TYR A 127 9.33 -4.59 -4.63
N ILE A 128 10.29 -5.29 -5.24
CA ILE A 128 10.18 -5.77 -6.63
C ILE A 128 9.02 -6.77 -6.75
N HIS A 129 8.95 -7.73 -5.81
CA HIS A 129 7.87 -8.71 -5.75
C HIS A 129 6.52 -8.01 -5.53
N ALA A 130 6.44 -7.08 -4.58
CA ALA A 130 5.22 -6.36 -4.28
C ALA A 130 4.67 -5.55 -5.46
N THR A 131 5.55 -4.82 -6.15
CA THR A 131 5.16 -4.02 -7.33
C THR A 131 4.52 -4.89 -8.40
N ARG A 132 5.14 -6.04 -8.71
CA ARG A 132 4.63 -6.99 -9.71
C ARG A 132 3.31 -7.62 -9.26
N SER A 133 3.27 -8.11 -8.03
CA SER A 133 2.11 -8.84 -7.50
C SER A 133 0.87 -7.95 -7.42
N PHE A 134 0.97 -6.72 -6.91
CA PHE A 134 -0.15 -5.77 -6.91
C PHE A 134 -0.64 -5.42 -8.33
N GLY A 135 0.28 -5.35 -9.30
CA GLY A 135 -0.07 -5.13 -10.71
C GLY A 135 -0.93 -6.23 -11.33
N MET A 136 -0.76 -7.49 -10.88
CA MET A 136 -1.49 -8.66 -11.40
C MET A 136 -2.84 -8.91 -10.70
N VAL A 137 -3.09 -8.28 -9.55
CA VAL A 137 -4.31 -8.51 -8.76
C VAL A 137 -5.61 -8.31 -9.54
N PRO A 138 -5.77 -7.23 -10.34
CA PRO A 138 -7.04 -6.99 -11.02
C PRO A 138 -7.46 -8.16 -11.92
N ASP A 139 -6.51 -8.76 -12.63
CA ASP A 139 -6.76 -9.88 -13.54
C ASP A 139 -6.95 -11.19 -12.76
N LYS A 140 -6.12 -11.43 -11.73
CA LYS A 140 -6.27 -12.60 -10.85
C LYS A 140 -7.61 -12.62 -10.11
N MET A 141 -8.14 -11.47 -9.69
CA MET A 141 -9.45 -11.40 -9.02
C MET A 141 -10.63 -11.79 -9.91
N VAL A 142 -10.47 -11.73 -11.25
CA VAL A 142 -11.47 -12.22 -12.21
C VAL A 142 -11.38 -13.75 -12.34
N GLN A 143 -10.16 -14.29 -12.34
CA GLN A 143 -9.88 -15.71 -12.55
C GLN A 143 -10.10 -16.55 -11.29
N ASP A 144 -9.41 -16.18 -10.20
CA ASP A 144 -9.46 -16.85 -8.92
C ASP A 144 -9.34 -15.83 -7.78
N ARG A 145 -10.51 -15.48 -7.26
CA ARG A 145 -10.66 -14.53 -6.17
C ARG A 145 -10.01 -15.01 -4.86
N ILE A 146 -9.99 -16.31 -4.61
CA ILE A 146 -9.47 -16.87 -3.34
C ILE A 146 -7.94 -16.83 -3.38
N THR A 147 -7.34 -17.26 -4.48
CA THR A 147 -5.88 -17.18 -4.65
C THR A 147 -5.40 -15.74 -4.69
N ALA A 148 -6.11 -14.84 -5.39
CA ALA A 148 -5.78 -13.41 -5.38
C ALA A 148 -5.74 -12.84 -3.95
N ASN A 149 -6.67 -13.24 -3.08
CA ASN A 149 -6.64 -12.83 -1.67
C ASN A 149 -5.43 -13.35 -0.91
N TYR A 150 -5.09 -14.61 -1.10
CA TYR A 150 -3.92 -15.20 -0.45
C TYR A 150 -2.64 -14.48 -0.87
N ASP A 151 -2.46 -14.25 -2.18
CA ASP A 151 -1.29 -13.59 -2.75
C ASP A 151 -1.10 -12.17 -2.23
N ILE A 152 -2.16 -11.37 -2.19
CA ILE A 152 -2.09 -10.00 -1.67
C ILE A 152 -1.69 -10.03 -0.19
N ARG A 153 -2.14 -11.02 0.59
CA ARG A 153 -1.82 -11.10 2.03
C ARG A 153 -0.36 -11.37 2.25
N PHE A 154 0.17 -12.32 1.49
CA PHE A 154 1.56 -12.68 1.53
C PHE A 154 2.46 -11.47 1.20
N VAL A 155 2.19 -10.84 0.06
CA VAL A 155 2.96 -9.68 -0.43
C VAL A 155 2.90 -8.47 0.51
N SER A 156 1.72 -8.17 1.07
CA SER A 156 1.58 -7.10 2.06
C SER A 156 2.36 -7.38 3.35
N THR A 157 2.59 -8.65 3.68
CA THR A 157 3.34 -9.06 4.88
C THR A 157 4.85 -8.91 4.65
N ASP A 158 5.36 -9.32 3.48
CA ASP A 158 6.78 -9.16 3.12
C ASP A 158 7.22 -7.70 3.20
N ALA A 159 6.41 -6.80 2.63
CA ALA A 159 6.74 -5.39 2.61
C ALA A 159 6.66 -4.74 4.00
N LEU A 160 5.78 -5.22 4.89
CA LEU A 160 5.78 -4.82 6.31
C LEU A 160 7.04 -5.32 7.05
N HIS A 161 7.48 -6.55 6.77
CA HIS A 161 8.72 -7.07 7.36
C HIS A 161 9.94 -6.25 6.96
N CYS A 162 10.00 -5.82 5.71
CA CYS A 162 11.05 -4.91 5.25
C CYS A 162 11.05 -3.58 6.02
N ASP A 163 9.89 -2.93 6.17
CA ASP A 163 9.77 -1.66 6.91
C ASP A 163 10.27 -1.80 8.36
N ILE A 164 9.96 -2.93 9.02
CA ILE A 164 10.43 -3.25 10.38
C ILE A 164 11.94 -3.49 10.39
N ALA A 165 12.48 -4.23 9.42
CA ALA A 165 13.89 -4.55 9.36
C ALA A 165 14.77 -3.31 9.11
N ILE A 166 14.33 -2.41 8.21
CA ILE A 166 15.01 -1.13 7.97
C ILE A 166 15.02 -0.26 9.24
N ALA A 167 13.92 -0.23 9.99
CA ALA A 167 13.84 0.55 11.23
C ALA A 167 14.76 0.02 12.35
N ALA A 168 15.20 -1.24 12.27
CA ALA A 168 16.03 -1.91 13.27
C ALA A 168 17.54 -1.93 12.93
N ALA A 169 17.95 -1.50 11.73
CA ALA A 169 19.32 -1.57 11.22
C ALA A 169 20.18 -0.35 11.56
#